data_AF-A0A661SC91-F1
#
_entry.id   AF-A0A661SC91-F1
#
_cell.length_a   1.000
_cell.length_b   1.000
_cell.length_c   1.000
_cell.angle_alpha   90.00
_cell.angle_beta   90.00
_cell.angle_gamma   90.00
#
_symmetry.space_group_name_H-M   'P 1'
#
loop_
_entity.id
_entity.type
_entity.pdbx_description
1 polymer ?
#
loop_
_entity_poly.entity_id
_entity_poly.type
_entity_poly.pdbx_seq_one_letter_code
_entity_poly.pdbx_strand_id
1 'polypeptide(L)' 'MKRKNFIRQLVAEGCYLKRHDNIYANPMTGRQSPVPRHQEIKESLCRLIKHQLGNNLLTRERSGSTEKD' A
#
# COMPACT_ATOMS: atom_id res chain seq x y z
N MET A 1 4.19 -10.07 -9.51
CA MET A 1 5.28 -9.06 -9.42
C MET A 1 6.40 -9.53 -8.49
N LYS A 2 7.64 -9.05 -8.67
CA LYS A 2 8.75 -9.32 -7.73
C LYS A 2 8.48 -8.64 -6.38
N ARG A 3 8.67 -9.34 -5.26
CA ARG A 3 8.48 -8.81 -3.89
C ARG A 3 9.26 -7.51 -3.65
N LYS A 4 10.50 -7.43 -4.13
CA LYS A 4 11.32 -6.21 -4.00
C LYS A 4 10.66 -4.98 -4.62
N ASN A 5 9.98 -5.15 -5.77
CA ASN A 5 9.28 -4.07 -6.44
C ASN A 5 8.03 -3.68 -5.66
N PHE A 6 7.33 -4.66 -5.10
CA PHE A 6 6.15 -4.42 -4.28
C PHE A 6 6.49 -3.64 -3.01
N ILE A 7 7.56 -4.03 -2.31
CA ILE A 7 8.06 -3.32 -1.14
C ILE A 7 8.42 -1.87 -1.49
N ARG A 8 9.12 -1.65 -2.62
CA ARG A 8 9.43 -0.28 -3.08
C ARG A 8 8.17 0.56 -3.30
N GLN A 9 7.10 -0.02 -3.85
CA GLN A 9 5.82 0.67 -4.00
C GLN A 9 5.20 1.01 -2.64
N LEU A 10 5.15 0.06 -1.71
CA LEU A 10 4.63 0.30 -0.36
C LEU A 10 5.38 1.42 0.35
N VAL A 11 6.72 1.43 0.27
CA VAL A 11 7.55 2.48 0.87
C VAL A 11 7.33 3.83 0.19
N ALA A 12 7.19 3.87 -1.14
CA ALA A 12 6.86 5.09 -1.87
C ALA A 12 5.45 5.63 -1.53
N GLU A 13 4.52 4.74 -1.18
CA GLU A 13 3.18 5.07 -0.68
C GLU A 13 3.17 5.43 0.83
N GLY A 14 4.35 5.56 1.47
CA GLY A 14 4.50 5.96 2.86
C GLY A 14 4.33 4.84 3.89
N CYS A 15 4.19 3.58 3.44
CA CYS A 15 4.15 2.43 4.33
C CYS A 15 5.57 2.03 4.80
N TYR A 16 5.69 1.45 5.98
CA TYR A 16 6.97 1.02 6.54
C TYR A 16 6.89 -0.37 7.14
N LEU A 17 8.03 -1.05 7.23
CA LEU A 17 8.14 -2.33 7.92
C LEU A 17 8.10 -2.10 9.43
N LYS A 18 7.03 -2.57 10.08
CA LYS A 18 6.80 -2.32 11.52
C LYS A 18 7.51 -3.33 12.42
N ARG A 19 7.61 -4.60 12.00
CA ARG A 19 8.28 -5.68 12.76
C ARG A 19 8.99 -6.65 11.82
N HIS A 20 9.96 -7.40 12.36
CA HIS A 20 10.76 -8.42 11.66
C HIS A 20 9.92 -9.49 10.93
N ASP A 21 8.63 -9.64 11.28
CA ASP A 21 7.70 -10.62 10.70
C ASP A 21 7.10 -10.22 9.34
N ASN A 22 7.67 -9.23 8.63
CA ASN A 22 7.16 -8.74 7.34
C ASN A 22 5.79 -8.05 7.43
N ILE A 23 5.45 -7.49 8.59
CA ILE A 23 4.24 -6.69 8.75
C ILE A 23 4.54 -5.27 8.30
N TYR A 24 3.86 -4.83 7.25
CA TYR A 24 3.88 -3.44 6.81
C TYR A 24 2.74 -2.68 7.47
N ALA A 25 3.01 -1.43 7.82
CA ALA A 25 2.04 -0.51 8.39
C ALA A 25 1.94 0.74 7.52
N ASN A 26 0.71 1.25 7.38
CA ASN A 26 0.46 2.57 6.84
C ASN A 26 0.21 3.53 8.02
N PRO A 27 1.11 4.50 8.30
CA PRO A 27 0.94 5.42 9.42
C PRO A 27 -0.25 6.38 9.23
N MET A 28 -0.64 6.67 7.98
CA MET A 28 -1.75 7.59 7.68
C MET A 28 -3.12 7.00 8.02
N THR A 29 -3.23 5.66 7.96
CA THR A 29 -4.50 4.95 8.20
C THR A 29 -4.48 4.11 9.47
N GLY A 30 -3.30 3.92 10.08
CA GLY A 30 -3.06 3.01 11.21
C GLY A 30 -3.13 1.51 10.84
N ARG A 31 -3.45 1.18 9.59
CA ARG A 31 -3.67 -0.19 9.13
C ARG A 31 -2.38 -0.94 8.90
N GLN A 32 -2.45 -2.27 9.02
CA GLN A 32 -1.33 -3.18 8.90
C GLN A 32 -1.70 -4.39 8.04
N SER A 33 -0.73 -4.91 7.29
CA SER A 33 -0.89 -6.13 6.50
C SER A 33 0.44 -6.89 6.38
N PRO A 34 0.42 -8.23 6.44
CA PRO A 34 1.60 -9.04 6.20
C PRO A 34 1.97 -9.07 4.71
N VAL A 35 3.25 -8.90 4.40
CA VAL A 35 3.79 -9.08 3.05
C VAL A 35 4.53 -10.42 2.98
N PRO A 36 4.11 -11.37 2.13
CA PRO A 36 4.77 -12.67 2.00
C PRO A 36 6.27 -12.54 1.68
N ARG A 37 7.07 -13.53 2.10
CA ARG A 37 8.52 -13.58 1.85
C ARG A 37 8.90 -14.17 0.49
N HIS A 38 7.95 -14.71 -0.27
CA HIS A 38 8.22 -15.28 -1.58
C HIS A 38 8.79 -14.24 -2.55
N GLN A 39 9.72 -14.66 -3.42
CA GLN A 39 10.36 -13.76 -4.39
C GLN A 39 9.35 -13.14 -5.35
N GLU A 40 8.30 -13.90 -5.68
CA GLU A 40 7.18 -13.47 -6.51
C GLU A 40 5.88 -13.47 -5.73
N ILE A 41 5.08 -12.42 -5.94
CA ILE A 41 3.78 -12.23 -5.32
C ILE A 41 2.76 -12.07 -6.45
N LYS A 42 1.64 -12.81 -6.37
CA LYS A 42 0.54 -12.69 -7.33
C LYS A 42 -0.03 -11.27 -7.28
N GLU A 43 -0.37 -10.71 -8.45
CA GLU A 43 -0.90 -9.35 -8.55
C GLU A 43 -2.21 -9.16 -7.76
N SER A 44 -3.06 -10.19 -7.71
CA SER A 44 -4.26 -10.20 -6.86
C SER A 44 -3.95 -10.02 -5.39
N LEU A 45 -2.88 -10.66 -4.89
CA LEU A 45 -2.46 -10.55 -3.50
C LEU A 45 -1.86 -9.17 -3.22
N CYS A 46 -1.10 -8.60 -4.16
CA CYS A 46 -0.59 -7.23 -4.03
C CYS A 46 -1.72 -6.22 -3.91
N ARG A 47 -2.76 -6.34 -4.74
CA ARG A 47 -3.97 -5.49 -4.65
C ARG A 47 -4.68 -5.64 -3.32
N LEU A 48 -4.84 -6.88 -2.83
CA LEU A 48 -5.45 -7.14 -1.53
C LEU A 48 -4.65 -6.50 -0.38
N ILE A 49 -3.33 -6.64 -0.37
CA ILE A 49 -2.46 -6.05 0.67
C ILE A 49 -2.56 -4.51 0.64
N LYS A 50 -2.54 -3.89 -0.54
CA LYS A 50 -2.71 -2.43 -0.66
C LYS A 50 -4.06 -1.98 -0.13
N HIS A 51 -5.13 -2.69 -0.46
CA HIS A 51 -6.47 -2.41 0.06
C HIS A 51 -6.52 -2.54 1.60
N GLN A 52 -5.92 -3.58 2.16
CA GLN A 52 -5.81 -3.78 3.61
C GLN A 52 -5.02 -2.65 4.29
N LEU A 53 -3.98 -2.11 3.65
CA LEU A 53 -3.22 -0.96 4.14
C LEU A 53 -3.97 0.37 3.97
N GLY A 54 -5.11 0.38 3.28
CA GLY A 54 -5.86 1.60 2.98
C GLY A 54 -5.24 2.43 1.86
N ASN A 55 -4.34 1.84 1.07
CA ASN A 55 -3.75 2.46 -0.12
C ASN A 55 -4.75 2.31 -1.27
N ASN A 56 -5.88 3.02 -1.15
CA ASN A 56 -6.92 3.00 -2.18
C ASN A 56 -6.42 3.76 -3.41
N LEU A 57 -6.02 3.00 -4.44
CA LEU A 57 -5.80 3.51 -5.81
C LEU A 57 -7.12 3.78 -6.57
N LEU A 58 -8.27 3.87 -5.89
CA LEU A 58 -9.57 4.14 -6.50
C LEU A 58 -10.18 5.50 -6.10
N THR A 59 -9.49 6.34 -5.32
CA THR A 59 -10.10 7.59 -4.81
C THR A 59 -9.28 8.86 -5.05
N ARG A 60 -8.42 8.90 -6.07
CA ARG A 60 -7.91 10.17 -6.62
C ARG A 60 -8.71 10.61 -7.86
N GLU A 61 -10.02 10.58 -7.75
CA GLU A 61 -10.91 11.44 -8.54
C GLU A 61 -11.78 12.28 -7.59
N ARG A 62 -11.16 13.08 -6.70
CA ARG A 62 -11.83 14.19 -6.02
C ARG A 62 -10.80 15.20 -5.53
N SER A 63 -10.42 16.13 -6.40
CA SER A 63 -10.00 17.49 -6.05
C SER A 63 -9.71 18.23 -7.36
N GLY A 64 -10.79 18.70 -8.00
CA GLY A 64 -10.73 19.38 -9.28
C GLY A 64 -12.03 20.10 -9.58
N SER A 65 -12.48 20.95 -8.67
CA SER A 65 -13.36 22.08 -8.97
C SER A 65 -13.24 23.07 -7.82
N THR A 66 -12.62 24.17 -8.19
CA THR A 66 -12.19 25.36 -7.45
C THR A 66 -13.34 26.16 -6.84
N GLU A 67 -13.02 26.84 -5.74
CA GLU A 67 -13.62 28.11 -5.29
C GLU A 67 -13.86 29.10 -6.45
N LYS A 68 -14.99 29.85 -6.34
CA LYS A 68 -15.49 31.08 -7.02
C LYS A 68 -16.96 30.85 -7.39
N ASP A 69 -17.95 31.61 -6.96
CA ASP A 69 -18.05 32.97 -6.40
C ASP A 69 -19.15 33.04 -5.32
#